data_AF-A0A176Z282-F1
#
_entry.id   AF-A0A176Z282-F1
#
_cell.length_a   1.000
_cell.length_b   1.000
_cell.length_c   1.000
_cell.angle_alpha   90.00
_cell.angle_beta   90.00
_cell.angle_gamma   90.00
#
_symmetry.space_group_name_H-M   'P 1'
#
loop_
_entity.id
_entity.type
_entity.pdbx_description
1 polymer ?
#
loop_
_entity_poly.entity_id
_entity_poly.type
_entity_poly.pdbx_seq_one_letter_code
_entity_poly.pdbx_strand_id
1 'polypeptide(L)'
;MMERLETWKLALERLRSAESADWVETGRLVAEIVRMSSDTMLRQAAEQALPVLRQAVDNDDHSVTLAAQRRIGVVLEVILGLTAPRFGRRNALPKKLSTEERARRTLGLPLAVQLTFEDINQAYRRAAKGMHPDQGGTAQAFIDLAAARDILIHPGAHKDA
;
A
#
# COMPACT_ATOMS: atom_id res chain seq x y z
N MET A 1 -7.28 6.37 -12.53
CA MET A 1 -6.72 5.00 -12.56
C MET A 1 -7.68 3.99 -11.94
N MET A 2 -8.17 4.21 -10.71
CA MET A 2 -9.15 3.31 -10.08
C MET A 2 -10.49 3.19 -10.84
N GLU A 3 -11.02 4.28 -11.38
CA GLU A 3 -12.29 4.25 -12.15
C GLU A 3 -12.24 3.29 -13.35
N ARG A 4 -11.08 3.18 -14.00
CA ARG A 4 -10.91 2.27 -15.14
C ARG A 4 -10.80 0.81 -14.70
N LEU A 5 -10.15 0.54 -13.57
CA LEU A 5 -10.09 -0.81 -12.99
C LEU A 5 -11.47 -1.31 -12.59
N GLU A 6 -12.29 -0.47 -11.96
CA GLU A 6 -13.69 -0.80 -11.64
C GLU A 6 -14.53 -1.02 -12.90
N THR A 7 -14.34 -0.19 -13.93
CA THR A 7 -15.03 -0.37 -15.23
C THR A 7 -14.69 -1.72 -15.87
N TRP A 8 -13.40 -2.07 -15.94
CA TRP A 8 -12.95 -3.35 -16.49
C TRP A 8 -13.41 -4.54 -15.67
N LYS A 9 -13.41 -4.42 -14.33
CA LYS A 9 -13.94 -5.43 -13.42
C LYS A 9 -15.40 -5.75 -13.73
N LEU A 10 -16.26 -4.72 -13.72
CA LEU A 10 -17.70 -4.87 -13.96
C LEU A 10 -17.97 -5.45 -15.35
N ALA A 11 -17.24 -5.01 -16.37
CA ALA A 11 -17.40 -5.52 -17.73
C ALA A 11 -17.00 -7.01 -17.85
N LEU A 12 -15.90 -7.43 -17.23
CA LEU A 12 -15.48 -8.85 -17.21
C LEU A 12 -16.43 -9.71 -16.37
N GLU A 13 -16.93 -9.21 -15.25
CA GLU A 13 -17.93 -9.91 -14.42
C GLU A 13 -19.23 -10.12 -15.21
N ARG A 14 -19.71 -9.09 -15.92
CA ARG A 14 -20.87 -9.19 -16.81
C ARG A 14 -20.67 -10.26 -17.89
N LEU A 15 -19.54 -10.23 -18.58
CA LEU A 15 -19.21 -11.18 -19.65
C LEU A 15 -19.11 -12.63 -19.14
N ARG A 16 -18.60 -12.82 -17.92
CA ARG A 16 -18.52 -14.15 -17.29
C ARG A 16 -19.88 -14.67 -16.84
N SER A 17 -20.79 -13.79 -16.44
CA SER A 17 -22.14 -14.16 -15.97
C SER A 17 -23.17 -14.28 -17.09
N ALA A 18 -22.82 -13.96 -18.33
CA ALA A 18 -23.69 -14.11 -19.49
C ALA A 18 -23.98 -15.60 -19.78
N GLU A 19 -25.20 -15.89 -20.26
CA GLU A 19 -25.64 -17.25 -20.61
C GLU A 19 -24.82 -17.85 -21.77
N SER A 20 -24.41 -17.01 -22.72
CA SER A 20 -23.48 -17.34 -23.80
C SER A 20 -22.22 -16.50 -23.67
N ALA A 21 -21.06 -17.14 -23.78
CA ALA A 21 -19.78 -16.44 -23.69
C ALA A 21 -19.49 -15.63 -24.97
N ASP A 22 -19.43 -14.31 -24.85
CA ASP A 22 -18.98 -13.43 -25.95
C ASP A 22 -17.45 -13.30 -25.92
N TRP A 23 -16.78 -14.25 -26.58
CA TRP A 23 -15.31 -14.29 -26.66
C TRP A 23 -14.72 -13.13 -27.45
N VAL A 24 -15.48 -12.56 -28.39
CA VAL A 24 -15.06 -11.42 -29.21
C VAL A 24 -15.00 -10.16 -28.35
N GLU A 25 -16.07 -9.85 -27.62
CA GLU A 25 -16.11 -8.73 -26.70
C GLU A 25 -15.08 -8.90 -25.57
N THR A 26 -14.98 -10.12 -25.03
CA THR A 26 -14.01 -10.41 -23.98
C THR A 26 -12.56 -10.22 -24.45
N GLY A 27 -12.24 -10.68 -25.67
CA GLY A 27 -10.92 -10.49 -26.27
C GLY A 27 -10.57 -9.01 -26.49
N ARG A 28 -11.54 -8.18 -26.92
CA ARG A 28 -11.34 -6.72 -27.07
C ARG A 28 -11.06 -6.05 -25.73
N LEU A 29 -11.83 -6.39 -24.71
CA LEU A 29 -11.67 -5.83 -23.37
C LEU A 29 -10.30 -6.20 -22.78
N VAL A 30 -9.87 -7.46 -22.91
CA VAL A 30 -8.55 -7.90 -22.46
C VAL A 30 -7.42 -7.22 -23.25
N ALA A 31 -7.58 -7.01 -24.56
CA ALA A 31 -6.61 -6.26 -25.36
C ALA A 31 -6.50 -4.79 -24.95
N GLU A 32 -7.62 -4.17 -24.53
CA GLU A 32 -7.62 -2.83 -23.96
C GLU A 32 -6.82 -2.78 -22.65
N ILE A 33 -7.01 -3.76 -21.75
CA ILE A 33 -6.26 -3.87 -20.50
C ILE A 33 -4.76 -3.95 -20.79
N VAL A 34 -4.34 -4.78 -21.75
CA VAL A 34 -2.92 -4.88 -22.16
C VAL A 34 -2.35 -3.52 -22.57
N ARG A 35 -3.10 -2.78 -23.39
CA ARG A 35 -2.66 -1.49 -23.94
C ARG A 35 -2.65 -0.37 -22.90
N MET A 36 -3.58 -0.38 -21.95
CA MET A 36 -3.88 0.77 -21.10
C MET A 36 -3.53 0.57 -19.62
N SER A 37 -3.25 -0.65 -19.16
CA SER A 37 -2.84 -0.91 -17.78
C SER A 37 -1.42 -0.41 -17.52
N SER A 38 -1.22 0.38 -16.46
CA SER A 38 0.11 0.70 -15.95
C SER A 38 0.62 -0.34 -14.95
N ASP A 39 -0.24 -1.25 -14.47
CA ASP A 39 0.15 -2.32 -13.57
C ASP A 39 0.73 -3.49 -14.36
N THR A 40 1.97 -3.86 -14.06
CA THR A 40 2.73 -4.90 -14.77
C THR A 40 2.07 -6.27 -14.64
N MET A 41 1.55 -6.61 -13.45
CA MET A 41 0.95 -7.92 -13.19
C MET A 41 -0.35 -8.07 -13.95
N LEU A 42 -1.20 -7.03 -13.94
CA LEU A 42 -2.44 -6.99 -14.70
C LEU A 42 -2.19 -7.07 -16.20
N ARG A 43 -1.21 -6.30 -16.71
CA ARG A 43 -0.85 -6.31 -18.13
C ARG A 43 -0.38 -7.70 -18.58
N GLN A 44 0.50 -8.33 -17.81
CA GLN A 44 1.00 -9.68 -18.13
C GLN A 44 -0.11 -10.74 -18.07
N ALA A 45 -0.98 -10.70 -17.06
CA ALA A 45 -2.11 -11.62 -16.97
C ALA A 45 -3.02 -11.50 -18.20
N ALA A 46 -3.29 -10.28 -18.65
CA ALA A 46 -4.08 -10.00 -19.85
C ALA A 46 -3.37 -10.46 -21.14
N GLU A 47 -2.07 -10.20 -21.29
CA GLU A 47 -1.27 -10.67 -22.43
C GLU A 47 -1.31 -12.20 -22.57
N GLN A 48 -1.20 -12.92 -21.45
CA GLN A 48 -1.25 -14.39 -21.43
C GLN A 48 -2.66 -14.97 -21.69
N ALA A 49 -3.71 -14.17 -21.55
CA ALA A 49 -5.08 -14.58 -21.84
C ALA A 49 -5.43 -14.45 -23.34
N LEU A 50 -4.85 -13.47 -24.05
CA LEU A 50 -5.22 -13.13 -25.43
C LEU A 50 -5.16 -14.29 -26.43
N PRO A 51 -4.13 -15.16 -26.46
CA PRO A 51 -4.07 -16.24 -27.44
C PRO A 51 -5.23 -17.23 -27.30
N VAL A 52 -5.56 -17.60 -26.07
CA VAL A 52 -6.63 -18.56 -25.77
C VAL A 52 -8.01 -17.95 -26.05
N LEU A 53 -8.19 -16.66 -25.77
CA LEU A 53 -9.42 -15.94 -26.11
C LEU A 53 -9.64 -15.85 -27.62
N ARG A 54 -8.58 -15.59 -28.40
CA ARG A 54 -8.66 -15.62 -29.87
C ARG A 54 -9.04 -17.01 -30.37
N GLN A 55 -8.45 -18.05 -29.81
CA GLN A 55 -8.79 -19.42 -30.18
C GLN A 55 -10.25 -19.76 -29.88
N ALA A 56 -10.80 -19.27 -28.75
CA ALA A 56 -12.20 -19.48 -28.38
C ALA A 56 -13.21 -18.72 -29.26
N VAL A 57 -12.77 -17.71 -30.01
CA VAL A 57 -13.63 -17.02 -31.01
C VAL A 57 -13.87 -17.92 -32.22
N ASP A 58 -12.85 -18.66 -32.64
CA ASP A 58 -12.87 -19.46 -33.86
C ASP A 58 -13.20 -20.94 -33.60
N ASN A 59 -13.26 -21.36 -32.34
CA ASN A 59 -13.41 -22.76 -31.94
C ASN A 59 -14.27 -22.94 -30.68
N ASP A 60 -15.37 -23.68 -30.83
CA ASP A 60 -16.31 -24.04 -29.76
C ASP A 60 -15.89 -25.27 -28.93
N ASP A 61 -14.66 -25.76 -29.11
CA ASP A 61 -14.10 -26.87 -28.33
C ASP A 61 -14.22 -26.59 -26.83
N HIS A 62 -14.82 -27.54 -26.12
CA HIS A 62 -15.06 -27.40 -24.67
C HIS A 62 -13.76 -27.18 -23.88
N SER A 63 -12.65 -27.78 -24.31
CA SER A 63 -11.33 -27.60 -23.69
C SER A 63 -10.79 -26.18 -23.88
N VAL A 64 -10.99 -25.57 -25.05
CA VAL A 64 -10.59 -24.19 -25.37
C VAL A 64 -11.45 -23.20 -24.58
N THR A 65 -12.76 -23.42 -24.56
CA THR A 65 -13.72 -22.64 -23.76
C THR A 65 -13.32 -22.65 -22.28
N LEU A 66 -13.04 -23.82 -21.71
CA LEU A 66 -12.63 -23.94 -20.30
C LEU A 66 -11.28 -23.25 -20.04
N ALA A 67 -10.33 -23.36 -20.96
CA ALA A 67 -9.05 -22.65 -20.84
C ALA A 67 -9.22 -21.13 -20.90
N ALA A 68 -10.10 -20.62 -21.76
CA ALA A 68 -10.44 -19.21 -21.86
C ALA A 68 -11.09 -18.69 -20.57
N GLN A 69 -12.06 -19.42 -20.02
CA GLN A 69 -12.68 -19.09 -18.73
C GLN A 69 -11.66 -19.01 -17.59
N ARG A 70 -10.73 -19.97 -17.51
CA ARG A 70 -9.66 -19.97 -16.51
C ARG A 70 -8.75 -18.74 -16.64
N ARG A 71 -8.38 -18.36 -17.86
CA ARG A 71 -7.55 -17.17 -18.11
C ARG A 71 -8.25 -15.88 -17.70
N ILE A 72 -9.57 -15.76 -17.96
CA ILE A 72 -10.36 -14.63 -17.46
C ILE A 72 -10.39 -14.60 -15.93
N GLY A 73 -10.54 -15.75 -15.28
CA GLY A 73 -10.50 -15.87 -13.83
C GLY A 73 -9.22 -15.27 -13.23
N VAL A 74 -8.07 -15.55 -13.83
CA VAL A 74 -6.77 -14.97 -13.41
C VAL A 74 -6.75 -13.46 -13.59
N VAL A 75 -7.21 -12.93 -14.73
CA VAL A 75 -7.27 -11.47 -14.96
C VAL A 75 -8.18 -10.80 -13.92
N LEU A 76 -9.36 -11.37 -13.66
CA LEU A 76 -10.29 -10.89 -12.65
C LEU A 76 -9.68 -10.91 -11.24
N GLU A 77 -8.96 -11.96 -10.87
CA GLU A 77 -8.28 -12.06 -9.58
C GLU A 77 -7.28 -10.92 -9.36
N VAL A 78 -6.49 -10.60 -10.38
CA VAL A 78 -5.54 -9.47 -10.32
C VAL A 78 -6.29 -8.14 -10.18
N ILE A 79 -7.38 -7.93 -10.93
CA ILE A 79 -8.19 -6.70 -10.81
C ILE A 79 -8.84 -6.61 -9.41
N LEU A 80 -9.32 -7.72 -8.85
CA LEU A 80 -9.86 -7.76 -7.50
C LEU A 80 -8.81 -7.41 -6.45
N GLY A 81 -7.58 -7.91 -6.59
CA GLY A 81 -6.47 -7.53 -5.71
C GLY A 81 -6.10 -6.04 -5.79
N LEU A 82 -6.24 -5.42 -6.96
CA LEU A 82 -5.97 -4.00 -7.17
C LEU A 82 -7.10 -3.08 -6.69
N THR A 83 -8.35 -3.56 -6.73
CA THR A 83 -9.55 -2.83 -6.28
C THR A 83 -9.86 -3.06 -4.79
N ALA A 84 -9.28 -4.09 -4.18
CA ALA A 84 -9.47 -4.40 -2.76
C ALA A 84 -9.00 -3.24 -1.85
N PRO A 85 -9.81 -2.85 -0.85
CA PRO A 85 -9.39 -1.89 0.15
C PRO A 85 -8.16 -2.38 0.92
N ARG A 86 -7.06 -1.64 0.84
CA ARG A 86 -5.81 -1.99 1.54
C ARG A 86 -5.89 -1.58 3.01
N PHE A 87 -6.49 -2.42 3.83
CA PHE A 87 -6.45 -2.29 5.30
C PHE A 87 -5.09 -2.79 5.83
N GLY A 88 -4.52 -2.08 6.83
CA GLY A 88 -3.25 -2.47 7.46
C GLY A 88 -2.05 -2.32 6.53
N ARG A 89 -1.60 -1.08 6.29
CA ARG A 89 -0.49 -0.84 5.36
C ARG A 89 0.87 -1.23 5.95
N ARG A 90 1.40 -2.40 5.57
CA ARG A 90 2.85 -2.72 5.69
C ARG A 90 3.72 -2.02 4.64
N ASN A 91 3.12 -1.42 3.60
CA ASN A 91 3.79 -0.65 2.53
C ASN A 91 3.27 0.79 2.40
N ALA A 92 2.69 1.38 3.46
CA ALA A 92 2.58 2.83 3.48
C ALA A 92 4.00 3.36 3.47
N LEU A 93 4.31 4.31 2.57
CA LEU A 93 5.45 5.20 2.77
C LEU A 93 5.47 5.58 4.26
N PRO A 94 6.56 5.33 5.01
CA PRO A 94 6.58 5.57 6.43
C PRO A 94 6.12 7.00 6.63
N LYS A 95 5.00 7.19 7.34
CA LYS A 95 4.46 8.52 7.65
C LYS A 95 5.66 9.33 8.14
N LYS A 96 6.01 10.41 7.43
CA LYS A 96 7.09 11.30 7.88
C LYS A 96 6.68 11.76 9.26
N LEU A 97 7.33 11.22 10.28
CA LEU A 97 7.07 11.59 11.67
C LEU A 97 7.31 13.09 11.76
N SER A 98 6.32 13.82 12.30
CA SER A 98 6.49 15.21 12.67
C SER A 98 7.65 15.36 13.66
N THR A 99 8.20 16.56 13.75
CA THR A 99 9.29 16.90 14.70
C THR A 99 8.92 16.49 16.13
N GLU A 100 7.65 16.68 16.51
CA GLU A 100 7.12 16.24 17.81
C GLU A 100 7.09 14.71 17.95
N GLU A 101 6.56 13.98 16.97
CA GLU A 101 6.52 12.51 17.01
C GLU A 101 7.93 11.90 17.06
N ARG A 102 8.92 12.52 16.41
CA ARG A 102 10.34 12.11 16.53
C ARG A 102 10.88 12.35 17.93
N ALA A 103 10.62 13.53 18.51
CA ALA A 103 11.05 13.85 19.87
C ALA A 103 10.43 12.89 20.91
N ARG A 104 9.14 12.57 20.77
CA ARG A 104 8.47 11.54 21.60
C ARG A 104 9.16 10.18 21.45
N ARG A 105 9.48 9.76 20.23
CA ARG A 105 10.19 8.49 19.97
C ARG A 105 11.57 8.47 20.61
N THR A 106 12.33 9.56 20.51
CA THR A 106 13.67 9.68 21.11
C THR A 106 13.63 9.54 22.64
N LEU A 107 12.56 10.01 23.29
CA LEU A 107 12.37 9.89 24.73
C LEU A 107 11.60 8.62 25.16
N GLY A 108 11.21 7.76 24.22
CA GLY A 108 10.44 6.54 24.51
C GLY A 108 8.99 6.79 24.95
N LEU A 109 8.41 7.93 24.55
CA LEU A 109 7.06 8.36 24.91
C LEU A 109 6.00 7.87 23.90
N PRO A 110 4.75 7.64 24.36
CA PRO A 110 3.66 7.26 23.47
C PRO A 110 3.29 8.38 22.49
N LEU A 111 3.07 8.00 21.22
CA LEU A 111 2.78 8.96 20.13
C LEU A 111 1.35 9.50 20.15
N ALA A 112 0.40 8.75 20.71
CA ALA A 112 -1.04 9.03 20.58
C ALA A 112 -1.69 9.62 21.85
N VAL A 113 -0.93 9.81 22.92
CA VAL A 113 -1.45 10.23 24.23
C VAL A 113 -1.08 11.70 24.51
N GLN A 114 -1.94 12.41 25.24
CA GLN A 114 -1.59 13.74 25.77
C GLN A 114 -0.53 13.57 26.86
N LEU A 115 0.58 14.29 26.72
CA LEU A 115 1.69 14.22 27.66
C LEU A 115 1.68 15.46 28.54
N THR A 116 1.91 15.27 29.84
CA THR A 116 2.15 16.38 30.75
C THR A 116 3.64 16.75 30.78
N PHE A 117 3.94 17.95 31.26
CA PHE A 117 5.31 18.41 31.46
C PHE A 117 6.12 17.48 32.39
N GLU A 118 5.45 16.90 33.40
CA GLU A 118 6.07 15.96 34.33
C GLU A 118 6.45 14.64 33.64
N ASP A 119 5.57 14.11 32.78
CA ASP A 119 5.81 12.89 32.00
C ASP A 119 7.04 13.05 31.10
N ILE A 120 7.15 14.20 30.42
CA ILE A 120 8.28 14.52 29.54
C ILE A 120 9.58 14.58 30.35
N ASN A 121 9.58 15.26 31.50
CA ASN A 121 10.77 15.35 32.36
C ASN A 121 11.15 14.04 33.04
N GLN A 122 10.18 13.17 33.34
CA GLN A 122 10.44 11.85 33.91
C GLN A 122 11.05 10.93 32.86
N ALA A 123 10.53 10.94 31.63
CA ALA A 123 11.07 10.19 30.51
C ALA A 123 12.50 10.64 30.17
N TYR A 124 12.73 11.96 30.10
CA TYR A 124 14.08 12.53 29.92
C TYR A 124 15.04 12.04 31.00
N ARG A 125 14.68 12.11 32.28
CA ARG A 125 15.54 11.65 33.38
C ARG A 125 15.85 10.16 33.32
N ARG A 126 14.91 9.31 32.86
CA ARG A 126 15.18 7.88 32.66
C ARG A 126 16.14 7.66 31.48
N ALA A 127 15.88 8.29 30.34
CA ALA A 127 16.72 8.14 29.14
C ALA A 127 18.14 8.68 29.37
N ALA A 128 18.26 9.85 30.01
CA ALA A 128 19.52 10.48 30.37
C ALA A 128 20.39 9.59 31.28
N LYS A 129 19.78 8.87 32.23
CA LYS A 129 20.52 7.93 33.09
C LYS A 129 21.14 6.78 32.28
N GLY A 130 20.39 6.21 31.33
CA GLY A 130 20.88 5.09 30.51
C GLY A 130 21.84 5.48 29.39
N MET A 131 21.84 6.75 28.95
CA MET A 131 22.66 7.25 27.84
C MET A 131 23.75 8.23 28.28
N HIS A 132 24.02 8.34 29.59
CA HIS A 132 25.10 9.18 30.08
C HIS A 132 26.47 8.64 29.62
N PRO A 133 27.41 9.48 29.16
CA PRO A 133 28.73 9.03 28.71
C PRO A 133 29.48 8.22 29.77
N ASP A 134 29.31 8.55 31.05
CA ASP A 134 29.91 7.79 32.17
C ASP A 134 29.30 6.38 32.35
N GLN A 135 28.17 6.08 31.71
CA GLN A 135 27.52 4.76 31.74
C GLN A 135 27.56 4.04 30.38
N GLY A 136 28.47 4.47 29.49
CA GLY A 136 28.64 3.87 28.16
C GLY A 136 27.80 4.50 27.06
N GLY A 137 27.18 5.66 27.32
CA GLY A 137 26.53 6.48 26.29
C GLY A 137 27.51 7.34 25.49
N THR A 138 26.98 8.10 24.51
CA THR A 138 27.77 9.07 23.75
C THR A 138 27.30 10.48 24.07
N ALA A 139 28.22 11.46 24.05
CA ALA A 139 27.87 12.87 24.25
C ALA A 139 26.83 13.35 23.23
N GLN A 140 26.92 12.88 21.99
CA GLN A 140 25.95 13.20 20.93
C GLN A 140 24.55 12.68 21.26
N ALA A 141 24.44 11.46 21.77
CA ALA A 141 23.14 10.91 22.17
C ALA A 141 22.49 11.71 23.32
N PHE A 142 23.31 12.25 24.23
CA PHE A 142 22.82 13.10 25.31
C PHE A 142 22.31 14.46 24.80
N ILE A 143 23.01 15.05 23.82
CA ILE A 143 22.58 16.29 23.14
C ILE A 143 21.24 16.06 22.42
N ASP A 144 21.11 14.94 21.70
CA ASP A 144 19.88 14.60 20.97
C ASP A 144 18.67 14.40 21.92
N LEU A 145 18.89 13.83 23.11
CA LEU A 145 17.87 13.71 24.16
C LEU A 145 17.44 15.07 24.71
N ALA A 146 18.38 15.98 24.93
CA ALA A 146 18.09 17.32 25.42
C ALA A 146 17.26 18.11 24.39
N ALA A 147 17.66 18.06 23.11
CA ALA A 147 16.92 18.68 22.02
C ALA A 147 15.48 18.13 21.89
N ALA A 148 15.31 16.80 22.03
CA ALA A 148 13.99 16.18 22.02
C ALA A 148 13.09 16.68 23.16
N ARG A 149 13.64 16.86 24.36
CA ARG A 149 12.90 17.42 25.50
C ARG A 149 12.44 18.85 25.21
N ASP A 150 13.33 19.69 24.69
CA ASP A 150 13.02 21.10 24.42
C ASP A 150 11.92 21.27 23.37
N ILE A 151 11.93 20.43 22.33
CA ILE A 151 10.86 20.38 21.30
C ILE A 151 9.48 20.10 21.93
N LEU A 152 9.40 19.20 22.92
CA LEU A 152 8.13 18.84 23.56
C LEU A 152 7.67 19.86 24.60
N ILE A 153 8.60 20.57 25.25
CA ILE A 153 8.27 21.62 26.23
C ILE A 153 7.88 22.92 25.52
N HIS A 154 8.50 23.22 24.37
CA HIS A 154 8.27 24.44 23.59
C HIS A 154 7.77 24.11 22.16
N PRO A 155 6.54 23.57 22.01
CA PRO A 155 6.01 23.15 20.71
C PRO A 155 5.86 24.31 19.71
N GLY A 156 5.88 25.57 20.18
CA GLY A 156 5.83 26.77 19.34
C GLY A 156 7.18 27.26 18.79
N ALA A 157 8.31 26.78 19.32
CA ALA A 157 9.65 27.25 18.91
C ALA A 157 10.19 26.57 17.64
N HIS A 158 9.59 25.44 17.23
CA HIS A 158 10.04 24.61 16.11
C HIS A 158 8.94 24.37 15.07
N LYS A 159 7.98 25.30 14.96
CA LYS A 159 6.83 25.17 14.04
C LYS A 159 7.17 25.36 12.56
N ASP A 160 8.36 25.84 12.22
CA ASP A 160 8.78 26.10 10.84
C ASP A 160 10.23 25.66 10.61
N ALA A 161 10.41 24.43 10.10
CA ALA A 161 11.58 23.98 9.33
C ALA A 161 11.28 22.63 8.66
#